data_AF-A0A536YRR9-F1
#
_entry.id   AF-A0A536YRR9-F1
#
_cell.length_a   1.000
_cell.length_b   1.000
_cell.length_c   1.000
_cell.angle_alpha   90.00
_cell.angle_beta   90.00
_cell.angle_gamma   90.00
#
_symmetry.space_group_name_H-M   'P 1'
#
loop_
_entity.id
_entity.type
_entity.pdbx_description
1 polymer ?
#
loop_
_entity_poly.entity_id
_entity_poly.type
_entity_poly.pdbx_seq_one_letter_code
_entity_poly.pdbx_strand_id
1 'polypeptide(L)'
;MTRAFLGVALLAVAAAAHGQVEARSAWVRGTVRGQTTAGAYMELTSDRRASLLGAESPAAGSAEIHEMRMEGNVMRMRAVPRLDLPPGKTVELKPGGHHMMLVDLKRPLKKGDLVTIRLKVELSDKTTKTIQVVAEVRELAATGRH
;
A
#
# COMPACT_ATOMS: atom_id res chain seq x y z
N MET A 1 -15.56 -51.69 35.06
CA MET A 1 -15.50 -50.22 34.97
C MET A 1 -14.66 -49.84 33.78
N THR A 2 -15.31 -49.13 32.87
CA THR A 2 -14.93 -48.73 31.51
C THR A 2 -13.78 -47.72 31.51
N ARG A 3 -12.91 -47.73 30.49
CA ARG A 3 -12.33 -46.51 29.90
C ARG A 3 -11.58 -46.82 28.60
N ALA A 4 -12.28 -46.63 27.48
CA ALA A 4 -11.70 -46.51 26.15
C ALA A 4 -11.17 -45.08 25.99
N PHE A 5 -9.90 -44.93 25.61
CA PHE A 5 -9.32 -43.65 25.22
C PHE A 5 -9.57 -43.43 23.74
N LEU A 6 -10.46 -42.49 23.42
CA LEU A 6 -10.74 -42.04 22.06
C LEU A 6 -9.71 -40.95 21.69
N GLY A 7 -8.73 -41.29 20.86
CA GLY A 7 -7.78 -40.33 20.32
C GLY A 7 -8.43 -39.46 19.25
N VAL A 8 -8.60 -38.17 19.53
CA VAL A 8 -9.04 -37.17 18.54
C VAL A 8 -7.81 -36.73 17.75
N ALA A 9 -7.74 -37.15 16.48
CA ALA A 9 -6.76 -36.63 15.53
C ALA A 9 -7.19 -35.23 15.06
N LEU A 10 -6.46 -34.20 15.48
CA LEU A 10 -6.67 -32.83 15.04
C LEU A 10 -6.01 -32.66 13.65
N LEU A 11 -6.80 -32.77 12.58
CA LEU A 11 -6.36 -32.33 11.25
C LEU A 11 -6.25 -30.80 11.24
N ALA A 12 -5.03 -30.29 11.33
CA ALA A 12 -4.74 -28.89 11.04
C ALA A 12 -4.87 -28.66 9.53
N VAL A 13 -6.02 -28.13 9.10
CA VAL A 13 -6.19 -27.64 7.74
C VAL A 13 -5.36 -26.36 7.62
N ALA A 14 -4.18 -26.46 7.01
CA ALA A 14 -3.42 -25.29 6.59
C ALA A 14 -4.23 -24.58 5.49
N ALA A 15 -4.98 -23.55 5.88
CA ALA A 15 -5.65 -22.68 4.93
C ALA A 15 -4.57 -21.99 4.09
N ALA A 16 -4.37 -22.49 2.87
CA ALA A 16 -3.54 -21.83 1.89
C ALA A 16 -4.12 -20.42 1.67
N ALA A 17 -3.37 -19.41 2.10
CA ALA A 17 -3.70 -18.02 1.87
C ALA A 17 -3.54 -17.75 0.36
N HIS A 18 -4.61 -18.02 -0.40
CA HIS A 18 -4.65 -17.86 -1.85
C HIS A 18 -4.77 -16.38 -2.23
N GLY A 19 -3.85 -15.88 -3.06
CA GLY A 19 -3.87 -14.51 -3.61
C GLY A 19 -3.35 -13.48 -2.61
N GLN A 20 -2.04 -13.54 -2.34
CA GLN A 20 -1.33 -12.59 -1.48
C GLN A 20 -0.69 -11.54 -2.37
N VAL A 21 -1.04 -10.28 -2.14
CA VAL A 21 -0.18 -9.18 -2.58
C VAL A 21 0.65 -8.78 -1.37
N GLU A 22 1.97 -8.84 -1.54
CA GLU A 22 2.93 -8.43 -0.54
C GLU A 22 3.26 -6.96 -0.74
N ALA A 23 3.24 -6.20 0.36
CA ALA A 23 3.74 -4.85 0.42
C ALA A 23 5.02 -4.83 1.25
N ARG A 24 6.12 -4.37 0.66
CA ARG A 24 7.44 -4.30 1.30
C ARG A 24 7.97 -2.88 1.29
N SER A 25 8.96 -2.62 2.13
CA SER A 25 9.68 -1.34 2.18
C SER A 25 8.76 -0.12 2.35
N ALA A 26 7.61 -0.28 3.01
CA ALA A 26 6.60 0.76 3.06
C ALA A 26 7.00 1.95 3.95
N TRP A 27 6.90 3.16 3.43
CA TRP A 27 7.19 4.39 4.16
C TRP A 27 6.35 5.57 3.66
N VAL A 28 6.20 6.59 4.51
CA VAL A 28 5.48 7.82 4.19
C VAL A 28 6.41 9.01 4.33
N ARG A 29 6.31 9.98 3.43
CA ARG A 29 7.05 11.25 3.55
C ARG A 29 6.48 12.06 4.70
N GLY A 30 7.34 12.47 5.62
CA GLY A 30 6.97 13.39 6.70
C GLY A 30 6.47 14.74 6.16
N THR A 31 5.67 15.43 6.96
CA THR A 31 5.06 16.71 6.60
C THR A 31 5.34 17.79 7.64
N VAL A 32 5.28 19.05 7.20
CA VAL A 32 5.37 20.23 8.06
C VAL A 32 3.97 20.76 8.38
N ARG A 33 3.87 21.66 9.36
CA ARG A 33 2.60 22.31 9.71
C ARG A 33 2.04 23.05 8.49
N GLY A 34 0.75 22.85 8.20
CA GLY A 34 0.04 23.47 7.07
C GLY A 34 0.05 22.63 5.79
N GLN A 35 0.90 21.61 5.68
CA GLN A 35 0.87 20.67 4.57
C GLN A 35 -0.25 19.64 4.76
N THR A 36 -1.18 19.57 3.80
CA THR A 36 -2.38 18.73 3.85
C THR A 36 -2.25 17.41 3.07
N THR A 37 -1.11 17.15 2.45
CA THR A 37 -0.89 15.95 1.63
C THR A 37 0.47 15.30 1.87
N ALA A 38 0.57 13.99 1.66
CA ALA A 38 1.82 13.24 1.76
C ALA A 38 1.88 12.08 0.77
N GLY A 39 3.07 11.84 0.20
CA GLY A 39 3.35 10.64 -0.58
C GLY A 39 3.69 9.45 0.31
N ALA A 40 3.08 8.32 0.03
CA ALA A 40 3.38 7.01 0.60
C ALA A 40 3.93 6.09 -0.50
N TYR A 41 4.94 5.32 -0.12
CA TYR A 41 5.82 4.58 -1.02
C TYR A 41 5.99 3.17 -0.48
N MET A 42 6.11 2.19 -1.38
CA MET A 42 6.24 0.77 -1.06
C MET A 42 6.52 -0.02 -2.34
N GLU A 43 6.97 -1.25 -2.19
CA GLU A 43 7.06 -2.24 -3.25
C GLU A 43 5.87 -3.19 -3.15
N LEU A 44 5.15 -3.38 -4.27
CA LEU A 44 4.02 -4.29 -4.34
C LEU A 44 4.36 -5.48 -5.24
N THR A 45 4.21 -6.69 -4.73
CA THR A 45 4.38 -7.92 -5.52
C THR A 45 3.16 -8.81 -5.35
N SER A 46 2.65 -9.34 -6.46
CA SER A 46 1.50 -10.24 -6.46
C SER A 46 1.89 -11.55 -7.14
N ASP A 47 1.49 -12.68 -6.58
CA ASP A 47 1.70 -14.01 -7.18
C ASP A 47 0.79 -14.27 -8.40
N ARG A 48 -0.30 -13.50 -8.51
CA ARG A 48 -1.29 -13.57 -9.61
C ARG A 48 -1.51 -12.19 -10.21
N ARG A 49 -2.25 -12.12 -11.32
CA ARG A 49 -2.65 -10.83 -11.90
C ARG A 49 -3.57 -10.12 -10.92
N ALA A 50 -3.20 -8.90 -10.56
CA ALA A 50 -3.97 -8.07 -9.64
C ALA A 50 -3.92 -6.60 -10.06
N SER A 51 -4.65 -5.76 -9.35
CA SER A 51 -4.71 -4.32 -9.62
C SER A 51 -4.96 -3.57 -8.33
N LEU A 52 -4.09 -2.62 -8.01
CA LEU A 52 -4.33 -1.68 -6.94
C LEU A 52 -5.39 -0.67 -7.41
N LEU A 53 -6.48 -0.52 -6.65
CA LEU A 53 -7.57 0.40 -6.95
C LEU A 53 -7.47 1.72 -6.18
N GLY A 54 -6.67 1.74 -5.11
CA GLY A 54 -6.53 2.85 -4.19
C GLY A 54 -6.29 2.37 -2.78
N ALA A 55 -6.48 3.24 -1.79
CA ALA A 55 -6.37 2.86 -0.40
C ALA A 55 -7.28 3.69 0.50
N GLU A 56 -7.28 3.34 1.78
CA GLU A 56 -7.84 4.15 2.85
C GLU A 56 -6.82 4.29 3.98
N SER A 57 -6.84 5.40 4.69
CA SER A 57 -6.03 5.58 5.89
C SER A 57 -6.80 6.40 6.92
N PRO A 58 -6.79 6.02 8.21
CA PRO A 58 -7.35 6.88 9.26
C PRO A 58 -6.62 8.23 9.36
N ALA A 59 -5.39 8.35 8.84
CA ALA A 59 -4.58 9.57 8.89
C ALA A 59 -5.01 10.65 7.88
N ALA A 60 -5.82 10.30 6.88
CA ALA A 60 -6.16 11.15 5.73
C ALA A 60 -7.67 11.10 5.42
N GLY A 61 -8.16 12.04 4.62
CA GLY A 61 -9.51 12.03 4.07
C GLY A 61 -9.66 11.05 2.90
N SER A 62 -8.65 11.00 2.01
CA SER A 62 -8.55 10.03 0.93
C SER A 62 -7.11 9.53 0.74
N ALA A 63 -6.96 8.40 0.05
CA ALA A 63 -5.67 7.87 -0.38
C ALA A 63 -5.76 7.37 -1.83
N GLU A 64 -5.09 8.10 -2.71
CA GLU A 64 -5.24 7.99 -4.17
C GLU A 64 -3.95 7.50 -4.82
N ILE A 65 -4.06 6.80 -5.96
CA ILE A 65 -2.88 6.44 -6.74
C ILE A 65 -2.56 7.60 -7.66
N HIS A 66 -1.35 8.13 -7.59
CA HIS A 66 -0.88 9.21 -8.46
C HIS A 66 0.30 8.72 -9.31
N GLU A 67 0.45 9.27 -10.51
CA GLU A 67 1.61 9.09 -11.37
C GLU A 67 2.28 10.43 -11.67
N MET A 68 3.57 10.38 -11.97
CA MET A 68 4.32 11.50 -12.51
C MET A 68 4.56 11.24 -14.00
N ARG A 69 4.04 12.09 -14.87
CA ARG A 69 4.15 11.94 -16.33
C ARG A 69 4.60 13.25 -16.98
N MET A 70 5.46 13.13 -18.00
CA MET A 70 5.79 14.27 -18.86
C MET A 70 4.59 14.63 -19.74
N GLU A 71 4.13 15.86 -19.60
CA GLU A 71 3.17 16.47 -20.53
C GLU A 71 3.88 17.65 -21.22
N GLY A 72 4.32 17.42 -22.45
CA GLY A 72 5.25 18.33 -23.14
C GLY A 72 6.59 18.37 -22.41
N ASN A 73 6.99 19.56 -21.96
CA ASN A 73 8.25 19.78 -21.22
C ASN A 73 8.03 19.90 -19.70
N VAL A 74 6.83 19.59 -19.19
CA VAL A 74 6.48 19.74 -17.77
C VAL A 74 6.15 18.38 -17.17
N MET A 75 6.80 18.06 -16.04
CA MET A 75 6.40 16.93 -15.20
C MET A 75 5.10 17.26 -14.46
N ARG A 76 4.04 16.49 -14.71
CA ARG A 76 2.76 16.64 -14.02
C ARG A 76 2.45 15.44 -13.14
N MET A 77 1.89 15.72 -11.98
CA MET A 77 1.32 14.74 -11.07
C MET A 77 -0.17 14.56 -11.39
N ARG A 78 -0.63 13.32 -11.53
CA ARG A 78 -2.02 13.03 -11.88
C ARG A 78 -2.53 11.79 -11.15
N ALA A 79 -3.77 11.86 -10.65
CA ALA A 79 -4.48 10.70 -10.11
C ALA A 79 -4.83 9.68 -11.22
N VAL A 80 -4.63 8.40 -10.93
CA VAL A 80 -5.00 7.27 -11.79
C VAL A 80 -5.96 6.35 -11.03
N PRO A 81 -7.00 5.80 -11.68
CA PRO A 81 -8.03 5.01 -11.00
C PRO A 81 -7.56 3.60 -10.63
N ARG A 82 -6.46 3.13 -11.23
CA ARG A 82 -5.91 1.79 -11.01
C ARG A 82 -4.44 1.73 -11.37
N LEU A 83 -3.71 0.81 -10.74
CA LEU A 83 -2.36 0.43 -11.08
C LEU A 83 -2.29 -1.10 -11.21
N ASP A 84 -1.86 -1.57 -12.37
CA ASP A 84 -1.74 -3.01 -12.63
C ASP A 84 -0.59 -3.62 -11.85
N LEU A 85 -0.81 -4.81 -11.29
CA LEU A 85 0.18 -5.63 -10.61
C LEU A 85 0.36 -6.93 -11.42
N PRO A 86 1.34 -7.00 -12.33
CA PRO A 86 1.61 -8.21 -13.08
C PRO A 86 2.09 -9.35 -12.16
N PRO A 87 1.68 -10.60 -12.40
CA PRO A 87 2.14 -11.73 -11.59
C PRO A 87 3.66 -11.84 -11.55
N GLY A 88 4.22 -12.04 -10.35
CA GLY A 88 5.64 -12.25 -10.11
C GLY A 88 6.53 -11.02 -10.35
N LYS A 89 5.96 -9.86 -10.69
CA LYS A 89 6.71 -8.61 -10.87
C LYS A 89 6.48 -7.67 -9.71
N THR A 90 7.56 -7.10 -9.21
CA THR A 90 7.51 -6.00 -8.25
C THR A 90 7.17 -4.70 -8.97
N VAL A 91 6.14 -4.02 -8.47
CA VAL A 91 5.73 -2.68 -8.89
C VAL A 91 6.07 -1.70 -7.79
N GLU A 92 6.87 -0.69 -8.12
CA GLU A 92 7.34 0.31 -7.14
C GLU A 92 6.42 1.53 -7.10
N LEU A 93 5.94 1.84 -5.90
CA LEU A 93 5.42 3.16 -5.56
C LEU A 93 6.58 3.97 -4.98
N LYS A 94 7.14 4.91 -5.75
CA LYS A 94 8.37 5.65 -5.42
C LYS A 94 8.31 7.13 -5.79
N PRO A 95 9.17 7.99 -5.17
CA PRO A 95 9.30 9.39 -5.58
C PRO A 95 9.59 9.51 -7.09
N GLY A 96 8.90 10.42 -7.77
CA GLY A 96 9.07 10.65 -9.21
C GLY A 96 8.40 9.60 -10.13
N GLY A 97 7.75 8.57 -9.58
CA GLY A 97 6.96 7.59 -10.33
C GLY A 97 5.53 7.50 -9.83
N HIS A 98 4.95 6.29 -9.87
CA HIS A 98 3.70 6.03 -9.16
C HIS A 98 3.88 6.19 -7.66
N HIS A 99 2.88 6.71 -6.96
CA HIS A 99 2.89 6.80 -5.50
C HIS A 99 1.47 6.84 -4.95
N MET A 100 1.32 6.48 -3.67
CA MET A 100 0.05 6.61 -2.96
C MET A 100 0.00 8.00 -2.32
N MET A 101 -0.88 8.87 -2.82
CA MET A 101 -1.05 10.22 -2.31
C MET A 101 -2.13 10.24 -1.22
N LEU A 102 -1.73 10.56 0.00
CA LEU A 102 -2.63 10.83 1.12
C LEU A 102 -3.10 12.29 1.02
N VAL A 103 -4.41 12.51 0.95
CA VAL A 103 -5.02 13.84 0.78
C VAL A 103 -5.88 14.16 2.01
N ASP A 104 -5.95 15.45 2.35
CA ASP A 104 -6.64 15.95 3.55
C ASP A 104 -6.14 15.28 4.83
N LEU A 105 -4.83 15.37 5.05
CA LEU A 105 -4.18 14.89 6.27
C LEU A 105 -4.82 15.53 7.51
N LYS A 106 -5.23 14.69 8.45
CA LYS A 106 -5.90 15.11 9.70
C LYS A 106 -4.94 15.73 10.71
N ARG A 107 -3.64 15.44 10.56
CA ARG A 107 -2.55 16.00 11.36
C ARG A 107 -1.23 15.95 10.58
N PRO A 108 -0.23 16.77 10.94
CA PRO A 108 1.12 16.58 10.43
C PRO A 108 1.66 15.18 10.76
N LEU A 109 2.42 14.61 9.82
CA LEU A 109 3.07 13.31 9.94
C LEU A 109 4.54 13.54 10.28
N LYS A 110 4.96 13.16 11.48
CA LYS A 110 6.32 13.41 11.98
C LYS A 110 7.19 12.16 11.81
N LYS A 111 8.51 12.36 11.65
CA LYS A 111 9.48 11.26 11.59
C LYS A 111 9.26 10.27 12.75
N GLY A 112 9.26 8.98 12.43
CA GLY A 112 9.04 7.89 13.39
C GLY A 112 7.57 7.59 13.69
N ASP A 113 6.62 8.43 13.23
CA ASP A 113 5.20 8.07 13.28
C ASP A 113 4.94 6.81 12.43
N LEU A 114 3.93 6.04 12.82
CA LEU A 114 3.42 4.93 12.02
C LEU A 114 2.07 5.32 11.39
N VAL A 115 1.95 5.08 10.08
CA VAL A 115 0.73 5.32 9.31
C VAL A 115 0.19 4.00 8.79
N THR A 116 -1.02 3.66 9.21
CA THR A 116 -1.74 2.51 8.65
C THR A 116 -2.38 2.89 7.32
N ILE A 117 -2.13 2.09 6.29
CA ILE A 117 -2.69 2.23 4.94
C ILE A 117 -3.37 0.91 4.59
N ARG A 118 -4.62 0.95 4.18
CA ARG A 118 -5.41 -0.21 3.76
C ARG A 118 -5.56 -0.18 2.25
N LEU A 119 -4.70 -0.91 1.55
CA LEU A 119 -4.71 -1.02 0.10
C LEU A 119 -5.91 -1.83 -0.36
N LYS A 120 -6.64 -1.33 -1.36
CA LYS A 120 -7.72 -2.07 -2.03
C LYS A 120 -7.17 -2.67 -3.31
N VAL A 121 -7.19 -3.99 -3.40
CA VAL A 121 -6.63 -4.74 -4.53
C VAL A 121 -7.70 -5.62 -5.16
N GLU A 122 -7.95 -5.46 -6.46
CA GLU A 122 -8.75 -6.38 -7.26
C GLU A 122 -7.86 -7.51 -7.79
N LEU A 123 -8.29 -8.75 -7.62
CA LEU A 123 -7.63 -9.94 -8.15
C LEU A 123 -8.22 -10.32 -9.52
N SER A 124 -7.55 -11.25 -10.22
CA SER A 124 -8.00 -11.74 -11.54
C SER A 124 -9.41 -12.33 -11.56
N ASP A 125 -9.91 -12.81 -10.42
CA ASP A 125 -11.26 -13.35 -10.23
C ASP A 125 -12.31 -12.28 -9.87
N LYS A 126 -11.95 -10.98 -9.97
CA LYS A 126 -12.78 -9.82 -9.59
C LYS A 126 -13.10 -9.70 -8.11
N THR A 127 -12.49 -10.53 -7.26
CA THR A 127 -12.54 -10.33 -5.81
C THR A 127 -11.70 -9.14 -5.42
N THR A 128 -12.26 -8.25 -4.59
CA THR A 128 -11.50 -7.18 -3.96
C THR A 128 -11.02 -7.63 -2.58
N LYS A 129 -9.73 -7.46 -2.31
CA LYS A 129 -9.11 -7.68 -1.01
C LYS A 129 -8.59 -6.38 -0.42
N THR A 130 -8.64 -6.29 0.90
CA THR A 130 -8.00 -5.21 1.66
C THR A 130 -6.73 -5.72 2.28
N ILE A 131 -5.63 -5.00 2.06
CA ILE A 131 -4.30 -5.35 2.56
C ILE A 131 -3.82 -4.23 3.45
N GLN A 132 -3.63 -4.53 4.73
CA GLN A 132 -3.16 -3.54 5.68
C GLN A 132 -1.63 -3.47 5.65
N VAL A 133 -1.12 -2.26 5.49
CA VAL A 133 0.30 -1.92 5.52
C VAL A 133 0.51 -0.91 6.62
N VAL A 134 1.55 -1.10 7.43
CA VAL A 134 2.00 -0.10 8.40
C VAL A 134 3.29 0.49 7.84
N ALA A 135 3.26 1.78 7.53
CA ALA A 135 4.36 2.50 6.94
C ALA A 135 4.96 3.49 7.95
N GLU A 136 6.27 3.45 8.11
CA GLU A 136 6.98 4.42 8.94
C GLU A 136 7.09 5.76 8.22
N VAL A 137 6.86 6.85 8.94
CA VAL A 137 7.11 8.20 8.44
C VAL A 137 8.61 8.49 8.50
N ARG A 138 9.20 8.70 7.32
CA ARG A 138 10.60 9.11 7.17
C ARG A 138 10.69 10.61 6.96
N GLU A 139 11.89 11.15 7.10
CA GLU A 139 12.10 12.58 6.87
C GLU A 139 11.62 13.01 5.47
N LEU A 140 11.27 14.29 5.38
CA LEU A 140 11.04 14.93 4.11
C LEU A 140 12.35 14.83 3.31
N ALA A 141 12.50 13.80 2.47
CA ALA A 141 13.66 13.71 1.61
C ALA A 141 13.77 15.04 0.86
N ALA A 142 14.91 15.73 1.01
CA ALA A 142 15.17 16.92 0.22
C ALA A 142 15.12 16.47 -1.23
N THR A 143 14.10 16.90 -1.97
CA THR A 143 14.10 16.74 -3.42
C THR A 143 15.41 17.38 -3.88
N GLY A 144 16.27 16.59 -4.52
CA GLY A 144 17.71 16.86 -4.65
C GLY A 144 18.02 18.30 -5.03
N ARG A 145 18.96 18.90 -4.29
CA ARG A 145 19.85 19.91 -4.87
C ARG A 145 20.74 19.17 -5.86
N HIS A 146 20.46 19.35 -7.14
CA HIS A 146 21.47 19.26 -8.20
C HIS A 146 21.64 20.67 -8.76
#